data_AF-A0A831KIV9-F1
#
_entry.id   AF-A0A831KIV9-F1
#
_cell.length_a   1.000
_cell.length_b   1.000
_cell.length_c   1.000
_cell.angle_alpha   90.00
_cell.angle_beta   90.00
_cell.angle_gamma   90.00
#
_symmetry.space_group_name_H-M   'P 1'
#
loop_
_entity.id
_entity.type
_entity.pdbx_description
1 polymer ?
#
loop_
_entity_poly.entity_id
_entity_poly.type
_entity_poly.pdbx_seq_one_letter_code
_entity_poly.pdbx_strand_id
1 'polypeptide(L)'
;MELTDKERIAYLANIIAVARADGRISPMEKSVITRIQKRIKAKKSELNKAESRAESSEFEITPVGRFSVKIQNLEDMIHISVVDGSLDTSEKSVVIEFAKAVGVTQEQFKTIVAEVKNYLASETNTVPCPKCETPIPRSAKFCPNCGSSILEADKEAAIAVSYEIPKSGLALEFAESTASSFPEAVRIAKAAPICTTAVKGKKTWYLAAWPTIEILEAMKLANNLKGLRNRCVFRRIPSTHSDLNRPLIPI
;
A
#
# COMPACT_ATOMS: atom_id res chain seq x y z
N MET A 1 -19.11 15.64 4.78
CA MET A 1 -20.32 15.05 4.16
C MET A 1 -21.36 14.90 5.26
N GLU A 2 -22.51 15.54 5.13
CA GLU A 2 -23.59 15.39 6.12
C GLU A 2 -24.54 14.31 5.60
N LEU A 3 -24.45 13.13 6.22
CA LEU A 3 -25.41 12.04 6.03
C LEU A 3 -26.25 11.94 7.31
N THR A 4 -27.52 11.61 7.16
CA THR A 4 -28.37 11.24 8.29
C THR A 4 -27.97 9.87 8.83
N ASP A 5 -28.37 9.55 10.06
CA ASP A 5 -28.05 8.26 10.69
C ASP A 5 -28.55 7.06 9.84
N LYS A 6 -29.73 7.20 9.22
CA LYS A 6 -30.28 6.17 8.31
C LYS A 6 -29.43 6.01 7.05
N GLU A 7 -28.96 7.11 6.47
CA GLU A 7 -28.10 7.08 5.29
C GLU A 7 -26.72 6.50 5.60
N ARG A 8 -26.14 6.79 6.78
CA ARG A 8 -24.87 6.17 7.20
C ARG A 8 -24.98 4.65 7.31
N ILE A 9 -26.10 4.16 7.86
CA ILE A 9 -26.37 2.72 7.96
C ILE A 9 -26.46 2.10 6.57
N ALA A 10 -27.21 2.70 5.65
CA ALA A 10 -27.33 2.20 4.28
C ALA A 10 -25.99 2.28 3.51
N TYR A 11 -25.23 3.36 3.67
CA TYR A 11 -23.89 3.53 3.09
C TYR A 11 -22.95 2.38 3.49
N LEU A 12 -22.87 2.11 4.80
CA LEU A 12 -22.05 1.02 5.33
C LEU A 12 -22.59 -0.35 4.92
N ALA A 13 -23.91 -0.53 4.86
CA ALA A 13 -24.51 -1.79 4.46
C ALA A 13 -24.16 -2.16 3.00
N ASN A 14 -24.15 -1.18 2.09
CA ASN A 14 -23.70 -1.39 0.71
C ASN A 14 -22.25 -1.88 0.65
N ILE A 15 -21.36 -1.32 1.48
CA ILE A 15 -19.94 -1.72 1.52
C ILE A 15 -19.78 -3.12 2.13
N ILE A 16 -20.49 -3.41 3.21
CA ILE A 16 -20.43 -4.72 3.88
C ILE A 16 -21.00 -5.81 2.96
N ALA A 17 -22.04 -5.50 2.17
CA ALA A 17 -22.59 -6.43 1.20
C ALA A 17 -21.55 -6.85 0.14
N VAL A 18 -20.68 -5.91 -0.28
CA VAL A 18 -19.57 -6.22 -1.19
C VAL A 18 -18.55 -7.11 -0.49
N ALA A 19 -18.06 -6.72 0.68
CA ALA A 19 -17.04 -7.47 1.44
C ALA A 19 -17.50 -8.85 1.93
N ARG A 20 -18.79 -9.17 1.79
CA ARG A 20 -19.37 -10.46 2.17
C ARG A 20 -19.88 -11.25 0.99
N ALA A 21 -19.69 -10.78 -0.24
CA ALA A 21 -20.19 -11.47 -1.43
C ALA A 21 -19.61 -12.89 -1.56
N ASP A 22 -18.41 -13.14 -1.01
CA ASP A 22 -17.74 -14.43 -0.93
C ASP A 22 -18.02 -15.21 0.39
N GLY A 23 -18.79 -14.60 1.30
CA GLY A 23 -19.12 -15.13 2.62
C GLY A 23 -18.07 -14.90 3.71
N ARG A 24 -16.96 -14.18 3.47
CA ARG A 24 -15.89 -13.96 4.45
C ARG A 24 -15.23 -12.58 4.33
N ILE A 25 -15.28 -11.80 5.41
CA ILE A 25 -14.57 -10.52 5.48
C ILE A 25 -13.11 -10.70 5.94
N SER A 26 -12.15 -10.30 5.12
CA SER A 26 -10.71 -10.32 5.37
C SER A 26 -10.28 -9.26 6.42
N PRO A 27 -9.12 -9.43 7.09
CA PRO A 27 -8.60 -8.42 8.02
C PRO A 27 -8.30 -7.07 7.36
N MET A 28 -7.96 -7.08 6.07
CA MET A 28 -7.67 -5.87 5.30
C MET A 28 -8.97 -5.10 5.02
N GLU A 29 -10.02 -5.80 4.59
CA GLU A 29 -11.35 -5.23 4.40
C GLU A 29 -11.92 -4.63 5.69
N LYS A 30 -11.78 -5.31 6.83
CA LYS A 30 -12.19 -4.75 8.15
C LYS A 30 -11.48 -3.45 8.47
N SER A 31 -10.20 -3.34 8.10
CA SER A 31 -9.42 -2.11 8.30
C SER A 31 -9.93 -0.98 7.42
N VAL A 32 -10.29 -1.29 6.17
CA VAL A 32 -10.91 -0.34 5.22
C VAL A 32 -12.28 0.11 5.73
N ILE A 33 -13.15 -0.81 6.16
CA ILE A 33 -14.47 -0.50 6.74
C ILE A 33 -14.32 0.43 7.95
N THR A 34 -13.35 0.18 8.83
CA THR A 34 -13.07 1.04 9.98
C THR A 34 -12.64 2.45 9.57
N ARG A 35 -11.80 2.58 8.52
CA ARG A 35 -11.39 3.87 7.96
C ARG A 35 -12.59 4.63 7.39
N ILE A 36 -13.44 3.95 6.64
CA ILE A 36 -14.65 4.52 6.04
C ILE A 36 -15.63 4.98 7.13
N GLN A 37 -15.89 4.14 8.14
CA GLN A 37 -16.75 4.44 9.29
C GLN A 37 -16.33 5.77 9.95
N LYS A 38 -15.03 5.93 10.24
CA LYS A 38 -14.49 7.17 10.83
C LYS A 38 -14.69 8.37 9.92
N ARG A 39 -14.43 8.21 8.62
CA ARG A 39 -14.56 9.30 7.63
C ARG A 39 -16.00 9.80 7.48
N ILE A 40 -16.99 8.89 7.48
CA ILE A 40 -18.41 9.27 7.45
C ILE A 40 -18.97 9.65 8.82
N LYS A 41 -18.13 9.63 9.88
CA LYS A 41 -18.47 9.91 11.27
C LYS A 41 -19.58 9.00 11.82
N ALA A 42 -19.61 7.73 11.40
CA ALA A 42 -20.60 6.77 11.85
C ALA A 42 -20.25 6.18 13.24
N LYS A 43 -21.26 6.05 14.09
CA LYS A 43 -21.15 5.40 15.40
C LYS A 43 -21.05 3.89 15.25
N LYS A 44 -20.47 3.22 16.24
CA LYS A 44 -20.37 1.75 16.27
C LYS A 44 -21.75 1.07 16.22
N SER A 45 -22.78 1.70 16.82
CA SER A 45 -24.15 1.19 16.76
C SER A 45 -24.77 1.26 15.35
N GLU A 46 -24.33 2.19 14.50
CA GLU A 46 -24.76 2.27 13.11
C GLU A 46 -24.08 1.19 12.26
N LEU A 47 -22.79 0.90 12.53
CA LEU A 47 -22.06 -0.18 11.89
C LEU A 47 -22.70 -1.55 12.16
N ASN A 48 -23.02 -1.85 13.43
CA ASN A 48 -23.69 -3.11 13.78
C ASN A 48 -25.04 -3.26 13.06
N LYS A 49 -25.82 -2.18 12.94
CA LYS A 49 -27.08 -2.19 12.19
C LYS A 49 -26.87 -2.40 10.70
N ALA A 50 -25.80 -1.85 10.15
CA ALA A 50 -25.43 -2.04 8.75
C ALA A 50 -25.02 -3.49 8.49
N GLU A 51 -24.28 -4.13 9.41
CA GLU A 51 -23.93 -5.56 9.34
C GLU A 51 -25.19 -6.43 9.34
N SER A 52 -26.10 -6.24 10.30
CA SER A 52 -27.35 -7.01 10.34
C SER A 52 -28.22 -6.78 9.10
N ARG A 53 -28.19 -5.57 8.52
CA ARG A 53 -28.92 -5.26 7.30
C ARG A 53 -28.32 -5.95 6.08
N ALA A 54 -27.00 -5.97 5.96
CA ALA A 54 -26.29 -6.64 4.87
C ALA A 54 -26.38 -8.18 4.96
N GLU A 55 -26.60 -8.72 6.17
CA GLU A 55 -26.84 -10.17 6.39
C GLU A 55 -28.25 -10.63 6.02
N SER A 56 -29.21 -9.71 5.92
CA SER A 56 -30.59 -10.05 5.57
C SER A 56 -30.67 -10.60 4.14
N SER A 57 -31.41 -11.68 3.94
CA SER A 57 -31.70 -12.23 2.61
C SER A 57 -32.51 -11.28 1.71
N GLU A 58 -33.14 -10.26 2.31
CA GLU A 58 -33.90 -9.21 1.62
C GLU A 58 -33.07 -7.92 1.42
N PHE A 59 -31.75 -8.00 1.50
CA PHE A 59 -30.91 -6.83 1.32
C PHE A 59 -30.98 -6.31 -0.13
N GLU A 60 -31.48 -5.09 -0.28
CA GLU A 60 -31.41 -4.33 -1.53
C GLU A 60 -30.38 -3.21 -1.45
N ILE A 61 -29.56 -3.13 -2.49
CA ILE A 61 -28.58 -2.05 -2.66
C ILE A 61 -29.29 -0.70 -2.71
N THR A 62 -28.93 0.21 -1.80
CA THR A 62 -29.60 1.50 -1.69
C THR A 62 -28.62 2.67 -1.85
N PRO A 63 -28.58 3.36 -3.00
CA PRO A 63 -27.78 4.57 -3.17
C PRO A 63 -28.29 5.72 -2.27
N VAL A 64 -27.42 6.32 -1.47
CA VAL A 64 -27.79 7.34 -0.49
C VAL A 64 -27.24 8.73 -0.81
N GLY A 65 -27.94 9.76 -0.33
CA GLY A 65 -27.52 11.15 -0.46
C GLY A 65 -27.51 11.70 -1.89
N ARG A 66 -26.82 12.83 -2.06
CA ARG A 66 -26.59 13.47 -3.37
C ARG A 66 -25.64 12.66 -4.25
N PHE A 67 -25.60 12.97 -5.55
CA PHE A 67 -24.79 12.23 -6.52
C PHE A 67 -23.31 12.05 -6.11
N SER A 68 -22.67 13.08 -5.56
CA SER A 68 -21.27 12.96 -5.10
C SER A 68 -21.09 11.93 -3.98
N VAL A 69 -22.09 11.75 -3.11
CA VAL A 69 -22.08 10.73 -2.04
C VAL A 69 -22.20 9.34 -2.65
N LYS A 70 -23.10 9.19 -3.64
CA LYS A 70 -23.28 7.93 -4.35
C LYS A 70 -22.00 7.49 -5.05
N ILE A 71 -21.30 8.42 -5.71
CA ILE A 71 -19.99 8.15 -6.33
C ILE A 71 -18.94 7.80 -5.28
N GLN A 72 -18.89 8.52 -4.15
CA GLN A 72 -17.96 8.15 -3.08
C GLN A 72 -18.25 6.76 -2.49
N ASN A 73 -19.53 6.39 -2.36
CA ASN A 73 -19.90 5.05 -1.92
C ASN A 73 -19.44 4.00 -2.93
N LEU A 74 -19.58 4.27 -4.23
CA LEU A 74 -19.11 3.41 -5.30
C LEU A 74 -17.57 3.27 -5.27
N GLU A 75 -16.83 4.37 -5.10
CA GLU A 75 -15.37 4.35 -4.96
C GLU A 75 -14.93 3.51 -3.76
N ASP A 76 -15.61 3.64 -2.63
CA ASP A 76 -15.32 2.82 -1.44
C ASP A 76 -15.64 1.34 -1.63
N MET A 77 -16.74 1.04 -2.33
CA MET A 77 -17.11 -0.33 -2.70
C MET A 77 -16.08 -0.91 -3.68
N ILE A 78 -15.52 -0.11 -4.58
CA ILE A 78 -14.42 -0.55 -5.44
C ILE A 78 -13.16 -0.76 -4.61
N HIS A 79 -12.82 0.17 -3.72
CA HIS A 79 -11.62 0.12 -2.87
C HIS A 79 -11.57 -1.16 -2.06
N ILE A 80 -12.68 -1.55 -1.42
CA ILE A 80 -12.72 -2.78 -0.62
C ILE A 80 -12.44 -4.00 -1.49
N SER A 81 -13.04 -4.11 -2.68
CA SER A 81 -12.83 -5.27 -3.56
C SER A 81 -11.45 -5.35 -4.24
N VAL A 82 -10.65 -4.29 -4.16
CA VAL A 82 -9.29 -4.29 -4.73
C VAL A 82 -8.20 -4.35 -3.67
N VAL A 83 -8.53 -4.19 -2.38
CA VAL A 83 -7.51 -4.12 -1.31
C VAL A 83 -6.78 -5.45 -1.15
N ASP A 84 -7.46 -6.56 -1.42
CA ASP A 84 -6.99 -7.95 -1.33
C ASP A 84 -6.22 -8.39 -2.59
N GLY A 85 -6.14 -7.53 -3.62
CA GLY A 85 -5.43 -7.80 -4.87
C GLY A 85 -6.18 -8.71 -5.85
N SER A 86 -7.37 -9.20 -5.50
CA SER A 86 -8.24 -9.96 -6.40
C SER A 86 -9.67 -9.46 -6.33
N LEU A 87 -10.12 -8.79 -7.40
CA LEU A 87 -11.54 -8.57 -7.65
C LEU A 87 -12.17 -9.91 -8.01
N ASP A 88 -12.90 -10.52 -7.08
CA ASP A 88 -13.59 -11.76 -7.40
C ASP A 88 -14.85 -11.49 -8.27
N THR A 89 -15.45 -12.56 -8.80
CA THR A 89 -16.62 -12.43 -9.69
C THR A 89 -17.90 -12.02 -8.93
N SER A 90 -17.99 -12.39 -7.66
CA SER A 90 -19.13 -12.14 -6.77
C SER A 90 -19.17 -10.67 -6.32
N GLU A 91 -18.07 -10.14 -5.82
CA GLU A 91 -17.93 -8.72 -5.41
C GLU A 91 -18.21 -7.79 -6.59
N LYS A 92 -17.62 -8.09 -7.74
CA LYS A 92 -17.77 -7.29 -8.96
C LYS A 92 -19.23 -7.18 -9.38
N SER A 93 -20.02 -8.22 -9.16
CA SER A 93 -21.45 -8.21 -9.50
C SER A 93 -22.23 -7.21 -8.65
N VAL A 94 -21.97 -7.19 -7.34
CA VAL A 94 -22.59 -6.24 -6.38
C VAL A 94 -22.21 -4.80 -6.72
N VAL A 95 -20.93 -4.55 -7.03
CA VAL A 95 -20.43 -3.22 -7.39
C VAL A 95 -21.04 -2.72 -8.72
N ILE A 96 -21.20 -3.60 -9.70
CA ILE A 96 -21.84 -3.27 -10.98
C ILE A 96 -23.33 -2.95 -10.79
N GLU A 97 -24.03 -3.69 -9.95
CA GLU A 97 -25.43 -3.43 -9.63
C GLU A 97 -25.60 -2.05 -8.98
N PHE A 98 -24.73 -1.70 -8.04
CA PHE A 98 -24.69 -0.35 -7.46
C PHE A 98 -24.44 0.72 -8.51
N ALA A 99 -23.45 0.53 -9.39
CA ALA A 99 -23.13 1.48 -10.46
C ALA A 99 -24.34 1.74 -11.38
N LYS A 100 -25.10 0.68 -11.72
CA LYS A 100 -26.36 0.80 -12.48
C LYS A 100 -27.42 1.57 -11.70
N ALA A 101 -27.60 1.28 -10.41
CA ALA A 101 -28.57 1.99 -9.57
C ALA A 101 -28.25 3.48 -9.40
N VAL A 102 -26.97 3.87 -9.49
CA VAL A 102 -26.54 5.27 -9.49
C VAL A 102 -26.72 5.95 -10.86
N GLY A 103 -26.80 5.17 -11.94
CA GLY A 103 -26.89 5.66 -13.32
C GLY A 103 -25.53 5.90 -13.98
N VAL A 104 -24.49 5.20 -13.54
CA VAL A 104 -23.13 5.28 -14.10
C VAL A 104 -23.01 4.37 -15.32
N THR A 105 -22.45 4.86 -16.44
CA THR A 105 -22.24 4.03 -17.64
C THR A 105 -21.08 3.05 -17.46
N GLN A 106 -20.97 2.04 -18.33
CA GLN A 106 -19.87 1.06 -18.26
C GLN A 106 -18.50 1.73 -18.48
N GLU A 107 -18.43 2.74 -19.34
CA GLU A 107 -17.22 3.51 -19.62
C GLU A 107 -16.80 4.32 -18.40
N GLN A 108 -17.74 5.03 -17.77
CA GLN A 108 -17.49 5.79 -16.55
C GLN A 108 -17.04 4.85 -15.42
N PHE A 109 -17.70 3.70 -15.28
CA PHE A 109 -17.32 2.70 -14.29
C PHE A 109 -15.88 2.20 -14.47
N LYS A 110 -15.47 1.90 -15.72
CA LYS A 110 -14.09 1.49 -16.03
C LYS A 110 -13.08 2.57 -15.65
N THR A 111 -13.39 3.85 -15.93
CA THR A 111 -12.54 4.98 -15.55
C THR A 111 -12.39 5.08 -14.03
N ILE A 112 -13.51 5.04 -13.28
CA ILE A 112 -13.49 5.10 -11.81
C ILE A 112 -12.66 3.95 -11.23
N VAL A 113 -12.84 2.72 -11.73
CA VAL A 113 -12.05 1.56 -11.26
C VAL A 113 -10.55 1.76 -11.53
N ALA A 114 -10.19 2.28 -12.70
CA ALA A 114 -8.79 2.55 -13.04
C ALA A 114 -8.19 3.63 -12.10
N GLU A 115 -8.94 4.69 -11.81
CA GLU A 115 -8.50 5.75 -10.91
C GLU A 115 -8.33 5.26 -9.47
N VAL A 116 -9.26 4.47 -8.94
CA VAL A 116 -9.16 3.89 -7.60
C VAL A 116 -7.94 2.97 -7.49
N LYS A 117 -7.68 2.14 -8.51
CA LYS A 117 -6.47 1.30 -8.56
C LYS A 117 -5.18 2.12 -8.59
N ASN A 118 -5.15 3.19 -9.39
CA ASN A 118 -4.01 4.10 -9.44
C ASN A 118 -3.78 4.82 -8.10
N TYR A 119 -4.87 5.22 -7.43
CA TYR A 119 -4.81 5.84 -6.11
C TYR A 119 -4.20 4.87 -5.08
N LEU A 120 -4.62 3.61 -5.06
CA LEU A 120 -4.07 2.60 -4.15
C LEU A 120 -2.60 2.27 -4.44
N ALA A 121 -2.22 2.20 -5.70
CA ALA A 121 -0.82 2.07 -6.10
C ALA A 121 0.04 3.28 -5.68
N SER A 122 -0.58 4.44 -5.47
CA SER A 122 0.09 5.65 -4.97
C SER A 122 0.15 5.72 -3.44
N GLU A 123 -0.85 5.22 -2.69
CA GLU A 123 -0.85 5.20 -1.22
C GLU A 123 0.30 4.33 -0.66
N THR A 124 0.64 3.22 -1.32
CA THR A 124 1.77 2.35 -0.95
C THR A 124 3.15 2.95 -1.25
N ASN A 125 3.18 4.09 -1.95
CA ASN A 125 4.39 4.84 -2.31
C ASN A 125 4.45 6.20 -1.62
N THR A 126 3.90 6.31 -0.40
CA THR A 126 4.04 7.51 0.42
C THR A 126 5.07 7.33 1.53
N VAL A 127 5.79 8.40 1.85
CA VAL A 127 6.67 8.51 3.02
C VAL A 127 6.16 9.63 3.92
N PRO A 128 6.32 9.55 5.25
CA PRO A 128 5.96 10.66 6.12
C PRO A 128 6.90 11.83 5.86
N CYS A 129 6.35 13.04 5.74
CA CYS A 129 7.16 14.24 5.64
C CYS A 129 8.01 14.40 6.92
N PRO A 130 9.34 14.61 6.81
CA PRO A 130 10.22 14.72 7.97
C PRO A 130 9.95 15.95 8.85
N LYS A 131 9.22 16.96 8.33
CA LYS A 131 8.94 18.20 9.04
C LYS A 131 7.54 18.25 9.67
N CYS A 132 6.54 17.69 9.01
CA CYS A 132 5.14 17.82 9.44
C CYS A 132 4.37 16.49 9.43
N GLU A 133 5.06 15.37 9.21
CA GLU A 133 4.55 14.00 9.28
C GLU A 133 3.40 13.67 8.32
N THR A 134 3.05 14.60 7.45
CA THR A 134 2.01 14.40 6.44
C THR A 134 2.49 13.35 5.43
N PRO A 135 1.66 12.35 5.09
CA PRO A 135 2.00 11.39 4.05
C PRO A 135 2.21 12.11 2.72
N ILE A 136 3.39 11.95 2.14
CA ILE A 136 3.76 12.55 0.86
C ILE A 136 4.21 11.47 -0.12
N PRO A 137 3.93 11.61 -1.42
CA PRO A 137 4.46 10.69 -2.42
C PRO A 137 5.99 10.62 -2.34
N ARG A 138 6.59 9.43 -2.47
CA ARG A 138 8.05 9.23 -2.52
C ARG A 138 8.74 10.04 -3.62
N SER A 139 8.02 10.39 -4.67
CA SER A 139 8.50 11.23 -5.78
C SER A 139 8.36 12.74 -5.52
N ALA A 140 7.75 13.17 -4.41
CA ALA A 140 7.50 14.57 -4.12
C ALA A 140 8.81 15.30 -3.76
N LYS A 141 9.16 16.34 -4.53
CA LYS A 141 10.30 17.20 -4.22
C LYS A 141 10.04 18.14 -3.03
N PHE A 142 8.77 18.50 -2.81
CA PHE A 142 8.32 19.38 -1.74
C PHE A 142 7.07 18.82 -1.06
N CYS A 143 6.93 19.03 0.25
CA CYS A 143 5.72 18.69 0.97
C CYS A 143 4.57 19.65 0.57
N PRO A 144 3.43 19.15 0.07
CA PRO A 144 2.29 19.99 -0.29
C PRO A 144 1.61 20.62 0.93
N ASN A 145 1.87 20.11 2.15
CA ASN A 145 1.27 20.63 3.38
C ASN A 145 2.13 21.72 4.05
N CYS A 146 3.46 21.53 4.13
CA CYS A 146 4.34 22.46 4.87
C CYS A 146 5.42 23.13 4.01
N GLY A 147 5.49 22.83 2.72
CA GLY A 147 6.45 23.42 1.77
C GLY A 147 7.90 22.95 1.93
N SER A 148 8.19 22.02 2.85
CA SER A 148 9.56 21.54 3.07
C SER A 148 10.09 20.78 1.87
N SER A 149 11.31 21.07 1.44
CA SER A 149 12.04 20.26 0.47
C SER A 149 12.31 18.88 1.05
N ILE A 150 11.99 17.84 0.30
CA ILE A 150 12.16 16.43 0.69
C ILE A 150 13.51 15.89 0.22
N LEU A 151 14.13 16.57 -0.76
CA LEU A 151 15.43 16.22 -1.32
C LEU A 151 16.60 16.45 -0.36
N GLU A 152 16.42 17.29 0.67
CA GLU A 152 17.49 17.56 1.64
C GLU A 152 17.53 16.53 2.79
N ALA A 153 16.41 15.84 3.05
CA ALA A 153 16.36 14.76 4.04
C ALA A 153 17.09 13.48 3.58
N ASP A 154 17.25 13.26 2.27
CA ASP A 154 18.10 12.18 1.71
C ASP A 154 19.58 12.36 2.09
N LYS A 155 20.03 13.58 2.42
CA LYS A 155 21.40 13.85 2.89
C LYS A 155 21.56 13.70 4.41
N GLU A 156 20.50 13.88 5.19
CA GLU A 156 20.54 13.84 6.66
C GLU A 156 20.16 12.46 7.24
N ALA A 157 19.43 11.62 6.48
CA ALA A 157 19.28 10.20 6.76
C ALA A 157 20.58 9.38 6.58
N ALA A 158 21.69 10.04 6.24
CA ALA A 158 23.04 9.48 6.16
C ALA A 158 23.69 9.22 7.53
N ILE A 159 23.02 9.53 8.66
CA ILE A 159 23.51 9.32 10.02
C ILE A 159 22.79 8.14 10.67
N ALA A 160 22.95 6.94 10.12
CA ALA A 160 22.67 5.69 10.82
C ALA A 160 23.93 4.83 10.79
N VAL A 161 24.57 4.64 11.95
CA VAL A 161 25.82 3.87 12.07
C VAL A 161 25.59 2.35 11.84
N SER A 162 24.34 1.92 11.72
CA SER A 162 23.95 0.54 11.39
C SER A 162 22.55 0.48 10.75
N TYR A 163 22.28 -0.61 10.02
CA TYR A 163 20.96 -0.91 9.46
C TYR A 163 20.41 -2.21 10.05
N GLU A 164 19.10 -2.30 10.16
CA GLU A 164 18.42 -3.55 10.46
C GLU A 164 18.24 -4.37 9.17
N ILE A 165 18.93 -5.51 9.09
CA ILE A 165 18.75 -6.48 8.00
C ILE A 165 17.37 -7.14 8.16
N PRO A 166 16.51 -7.17 7.13
CA PRO A 166 15.19 -7.78 7.22
C PRO A 166 15.24 -9.24 7.69
N LYS A 167 14.24 -9.63 8.50
CA LYS A 167 14.18 -10.97 9.13
C LYS A 167 13.90 -12.11 8.14
N SER A 168 13.43 -11.80 6.93
CA SER A 168 13.21 -12.73 5.82
C SER A 168 13.48 -12.08 4.47
N GLY A 169 13.88 -12.87 3.47
CA GLY A 169 14.09 -12.40 2.09
C GLY A 169 15.57 -12.27 1.68
N LEU A 170 15.80 -11.45 0.64
CA LEU A 170 17.13 -11.20 0.07
C LEU A 170 17.47 -9.70 0.19
N ALA A 171 18.60 -9.39 0.81
CA ALA A 171 19.11 -8.03 0.89
C ALA A 171 20.48 -7.93 0.20
N LEU A 172 20.68 -6.88 -0.60
CA LEU A 172 21.92 -6.57 -1.28
C LEU A 172 22.44 -5.25 -0.76
N GLU A 173 23.66 -5.29 -0.25
CA GLU A 173 24.40 -4.13 0.21
C GLU A 173 25.53 -3.79 -0.76
N PHE A 174 25.74 -2.52 -1.06
CA PHE A 174 26.88 -2.07 -1.87
C PHE A 174 27.31 -0.66 -1.54
N ALA A 175 28.60 -0.38 -1.69
CA ALA A 175 29.17 0.93 -1.49
C ALA A 175 29.13 1.78 -2.76
N GLU A 176 29.21 3.08 -2.57
CA GLU A 176 29.44 4.07 -3.61
C GLU A 176 30.63 3.69 -4.48
N SER A 177 30.42 3.79 -5.80
CA SER A 177 31.36 3.34 -6.82
C SER A 177 31.35 4.25 -8.03
N THR A 178 32.49 4.33 -8.72
CA THR A 178 32.64 5.02 -10.00
C THR A 178 32.39 4.10 -11.21
N ALA A 179 31.97 2.86 -10.98
CA ALA A 179 31.65 1.92 -12.06
C ALA A 179 30.49 2.42 -12.93
N SER A 180 30.53 2.14 -14.24
CA SER A 180 29.48 2.55 -15.18
C SER A 180 28.10 1.97 -14.87
N SER A 181 28.03 0.82 -14.19
CA SER A 181 26.77 0.19 -13.75
C SER A 181 26.23 0.74 -12.42
N PHE A 182 26.96 1.62 -11.73
CA PHE A 182 26.58 2.13 -10.41
C PHE A 182 25.30 2.99 -10.42
N PRO A 183 25.10 3.94 -11.35
CA PRO A 183 23.87 4.74 -11.38
C PRO A 183 22.61 3.88 -11.52
N GLU A 184 22.69 2.83 -12.34
CA GLU A 184 21.59 1.89 -12.56
C GLU A 184 21.37 0.98 -11.34
N ALA A 185 22.43 0.54 -10.68
CA ALA A 185 22.34 -0.19 -9.41
C ALA A 185 21.63 0.66 -8.32
N VAL A 186 21.96 1.95 -8.21
CA VAL A 186 21.29 2.86 -7.27
C VAL A 186 19.81 3.04 -7.64
N ARG A 187 19.47 3.14 -8.93
CA ARG A 187 18.09 3.26 -9.39
C ARG A 187 17.26 2.03 -9.00
N ILE A 188 17.79 0.83 -9.23
CA ILE A 188 17.12 -0.44 -8.87
C ILE A 188 17.02 -0.57 -7.34
N ALA A 189 18.06 -0.20 -6.60
CA ALA A 189 18.05 -0.22 -5.15
C ALA A 189 16.99 0.72 -4.56
N LYS A 190 16.86 1.95 -5.06
CA LYS A 190 15.83 2.91 -4.63
C LYS A 190 14.40 2.47 -4.96
N ALA A 191 14.23 1.60 -5.96
CA ALA A 191 12.94 1.01 -6.32
C ALA A 191 12.58 -0.22 -5.47
N ALA A 192 13.48 -0.71 -4.62
CA ALA A 192 13.24 -1.87 -3.77
C ALA A 192 12.14 -1.58 -2.72
N PRO A 193 11.39 -2.61 -2.28
CA PRO A 193 10.43 -2.49 -1.18
C PRO A 193 11.06 -1.87 0.08
N ILE A 194 12.29 -2.29 0.39
CA ILE A 194 13.11 -1.74 1.47
C ILE A 194 14.39 -1.20 0.85
N CYS A 195 14.66 0.08 1.03
CA CYS A 195 15.92 0.71 0.65
C CYS A 195 16.38 1.62 1.78
N THR A 196 17.60 1.42 2.25
CA THR A 196 18.23 2.27 3.26
C THR A 196 19.64 2.67 2.82
N THR A 197 20.07 3.83 3.26
CA THR A 197 21.40 4.39 2.96
C THR A 197 22.07 4.88 4.22
N ALA A 198 23.39 4.80 4.28
CA ALA A 198 24.19 5.22 5.42
C ALA A 198 25.64 5.38 5.01
N VAL A 199 26.38 6.12 5.82
CA VAL A 199 27.80 6.35 5.58
C VAL A 199 28.61 5.42 6.46
N LYS A 200 29.34 4.48 5.85
CA LYS A 200 30.35 3.67 6.56
C LYS A 200 31.74 4.15 6.15
N GLY A 201 32.44 4.78 7.09
CA GLY A 201 33.73 5.43 6.81
C GLY A 201 33.56 6.70 5.98
N LYS A 202 34.21 6.76 4.80
CA LYS A 202 34.13 7.91 3.86
C LYS A 202 33.23 7.65 2.65
N LYS A 203 32.46 6.56 2.65
CA LYS A 203 31.65 6.15 1.49
C LYS A 203 30.19 5.99 1.88
N THR A 204 29.30 6.37 0.97
CA THR A 204 27.88 6.06 1.08
C THR A 204 27.65 4.58 0.76
N TRP A 205 26.84 3.90 1.57
CA TRP A 205 26.41 2.53 1.37
C TRP A 205 24.90 2.50 1.15
N TYR A 206 24.47 1.55 0.33
CA TYR A 206 23.09 1.30 -0.04
C TYR A 206 22.76 -0.13 0.36
N LEU A 207 21.63 -0.32 1.03
CA LEU A 207 21.05 -1.62 1.33
C LEU A 207 19.66 -1.66 0.69
N ALA A 208 19.45 -2.60 -0.22
CA ALA A 208 18.16 -2.84 -0.84
C ALA A 208 17.70 -4.24 -0.51
N ALA A 209 16.44 -4.43 -0.13
CA ALA A 209 15.92 -5.73 0.26
C ALA A 209 14.53 -6.01 -0.31
N TRP A 210 14.32 -7.28 -0.63
CA TRP A 210 13.10 -7.82 -1.22
C TRP A 210 12.58 -9.01 -0.41
N PRO A 211 11.25 -9.14 -0.27
CA PRO A 211 10.65 -10.36 0.23
C PRO A 211 10.90 -11.53 -0.74
N THR A 212 10.78 -12.76 -0.24
CA THR A 212 11.06 -13.99 -1.02
C THR A 212 10.26 -14.07 -2.33
N ILE A 213 9.06 -13.48 -2.38
CA ILE A 213 8.17 -13.48 -3.55
C ILE A 213 8.68 -12.57 -4.69
N GLU A 214 9.52 -11.58 -4.39
CA GLU A 214 10.10 -10.63 -5.36
C GLU A 214 11.59 -10.88 -5.63
N ILE A 215 12.08 -12.09 -5.36
CA ILE A 215 13.51 -12.41 -5.46
C ILE A 215 14.10 -12.21 -6.87
N LEU A 216 13.26 -12.28 -7.91
CA LEU A 216 13.67 -12.02 -9.30
C LEU A 216 14.07 -10.54 -9.53
N GLU A 217 13.44 -9.60 -8.84
CA GLU A 217 13.79 -8.18 -8.92
C GLU A 217 15.14 -7.91 -8.24
N ALA A 218 15.40 -8.59 -7.12
CA ALA A 218 16.68 -8.54 -6.44
C ALA A 218 17.84 -9.08 -7.32
N MET A 219 17.57 -10.06 -8.20
CA MET A 219 18.56 -10.57 -9.16
C MET A 219 18.97 -9.52 -10.22
N LYS A 220 18.07 -8.59 -10.59
CA LYS A 220 18.41 -7.48 -11.50
C LYS A 220 19.44 -6.55 -10.85
N LEU A 221 19.30 -6.27 -9.56
CA LEU A 221 20.31 -5.54 -8.80
C LEU A 221 21.62 -6.33 -8.76
N ALA A 222 21.58 -7.62 -8.41
CA ALA A 222 22.76 -8.47 -8.33
C ALA A 222 23.61 -8.45 -9.62
N ASN A 223 22.96 -8.46 -10.78
CA ASN A 223 23.63 -8.36 -12.08
C ASN A 223 24.37 -7.03 -12.27
N ASN A 224 23.77 -5.92 -11.87
CA ASN A 224 24.40 -4.60 -11.93
C ASN A 224 25.56 -4.43 -10.94
N LEU A 225 25.58 -5.25 -9.87
CA LEU A 225 26.62 -5.25 -8.85
C LEU A 225 27.83 -6.13 -9.20
N LYS A 226 27.79 -7.00 -10.23
CA LYS A 226 28.88 -7.96 -10.56
C LYS A 226 30.27 -7.33 -10.67
N GLY A 227 30.36 -6.09 -11.17
CA GLY A 227 31.61 -5.35 -11.34
C GLY A 227 32.05 -4.51 -10.12
N LEU A 228 31.25 -4.43 -9.06
CA LEU A 228 31.53 -3.56 -7.91
C LEU A 228 32.29 -4.32 -6.82
N ARG A 229 33.42 -3.77 -6.35
CA ARG A 229 34.31 -4.43 -5.38
C ARG A 229 33.73 -4.52 -3.96
N ASN A 230 32.95 -3.52 -3.55
CA ASN A 230 32.41 -3.41 -2.19
C ASN A 230 30.90 -3.71 -2.21
N ARG A 231 30.55 -5.00 -2.16
CA ARG A 231 29.16 -5.47 -2.13
C ARG A 231 29.02 -6.71 -1.25
N CYS A 232 27.86 -6.89 -0.64
CA CYS A 232 27.49 -8.06 0.15
C CYS A 232 26.06 -8.48 -0.20
N VAL A 233 25.77 -9.78 -0.16
CA VAL A 233 24.41 -10.31 -0.30
C VAL A 233 24.06 -11.05 0.98
N PHE A 234 22.94 -10.67 1.59
CA PHE A 234 22.39 -11.31 2.77
C PHE A 234 21.13 -12.07 2.38
N ARG A 235 21.10 -13.37 2.65
CA ARG A 235 19.91 -14.20 2.49
C ARG A 235 19.50 -14.75 3.85
N ARG A 236 18.29 -14.43 4.31
CA ARG A 236 17.69 -15.10 5.48
C ARG A 236 16.51 -15.94 5.03
N ILE A 237 16.69 -17.26 5.13
CA ILE A 237 15.62 -18.25 4.91
C ILE A 237 14.74 -18.22 6.16
N PRO A 238 13.40 -18.16 6.05
CA PRO A 238 12.52 -18.30 7.22
C PRO A 238 12.78 -19.67 7.87
N SER A 239 13.36 -19.69 9.07
CA SER A 239 13.65 -20.93 9.78
C SER A 239 12.37 -21.47 10.43
N THR A 240 11.99 -22.69 10.07
CA THR A 240 11.16 -23.56 10.91
C THR A 240 12.01 -24.01 12.09
N HIS A 241 11.94 -23.27 13.19
CA HIS A 241 12.59 -23.52 14.49
C HIS A 241 14.13 -23.68 14.50
N SER A 242 14.73 -23.12 15.56
CA SER A 242 16.13 -23.30 16.00
C SER A 242 17.26 -22.87 15.05
N ASP A 243 17.45 -21.57 14.82
CA ASP A 243 18.78 -21.03 14.48
C ASP A 243 18.80 -19.49 14.57
N LEU A 244 18.75 -18.97 15.80
CA LEU A 244 18.77 -17.52 16.07
C LEU A 244 20.19 -16.92 16.15
N ASN A 245 21.26 -17.70 15.95
CA ASN A 245 22.63 -17.23 16.14
C ASN A 245 23.64 -17.77 15.10
N ARG A 246 23.26 -17.79 13.81
CA ARG A 246 24.24 -18.04 12.75
C ARG A 246 24.83 -16.71 12.27
N PRO A 247 26.16 -16.50 12.35
CA PRO A 247 26.79 -15.28 11.85
C PRO A 247 26.57 -15.12 10.34
N LEU A 248 26.52 -13.87 9.89
CA LEU A 248 26.39 -13.50 8.48
C LEU A 248 27.58 -14.09 7.71
N ILE A 249 27.33 -15.08 6.84
CA ILE A 249 28.36 -15.64 5.98
C ILE A 249 28.35 -14.81 4.68
N PRO A 250 29.39 -14.03 4.38
CA PRO A 250 29.56 -13.46 3.06
C PRO A 250 29.82 -14.58 2.05
N ILE A 251 29.08 -14.58 0.94
CA ILE A 251 29.34 -15.45 -0.22
C ILE A 251 30.18 -14.67 -1.22
#